data_AF-M0AYK0-F1
#
_entry.id   AF-M0AYK0-F1
#
_cell.length_a   1.000
_cell.length_b   1.000
_cell.length_c   1.000
_cell.angle_alpha   90.00
_cell.angle_beta   90.00
_cell.angle_gamma   90.00
#
_symmetry.space_group_name_H-M   'P 1'
#
loop_
_entity.id
_entity.type
_entity.pdbx_description
1 polymer ?
#
loop_
_entity_poly.entity_id
_entity_poly.type
_entity_poly.pdbx_seq_one_letter_code
_entity_poly.pdbx_strand_id
1 'polypeptide(L)'
;MLPLAERTEVPGLATFFTLSIAALAYLVYRRRLPDRSEPATRRERLIGTAGIGIGTAYIVGSIIAPPDPFSVLLFVPALSVVTLPAAYGLCYEPGWRAIVS
;
A
#
# COMPACT_ATOMS: atom_id res chain seq x y z
N MET A 1 -6.63 43.63 2.96
CA MET A 1 -5.43 42.84 2.63
C MET A 1 -4.98 42.11 3.89
N LEU A 2 -5.34 40.83 4.01
CA LEU A 2 -4.82 39.88 5.02
C LEU A 2 -4.70 38.51 4.33
N PRO A 3 -3.65 37.72 4.60
CA PRO A 3 -3.20 36.66 3.70
C PRO A 3 -4.01 35.37 3.89
N LEU A 4 -4.65 34.90 2.82
CA LEU A 4 -5.34 33.60 2.72
C LEU A 4 -4.36 32.47 2.31
N ALA A 5 -3.14 32.48 2.85
CA ALA A 5 -2.05 31.62 2.35
C ALA A 5 -1.59 30.54 3.35
N GLU A 6 -2.37 30.26 4.38
CA GLU A 6 -2.01 29.26 5.39
C GLU A 6 -3.25 28.43 5.70
N ARG A 7 -3.15 27.09 5.57
CA ARG A 7 -4.02 26.05 6.17
C ARG A 7 -4.67 25.07 5.17
N THR A 8 -3.87 24.25 4.48
CA THR A 8 -4.37 22.94 3.97
C THR A 8 -3.32 21.82 3.88
N GLU A 9 -2.01 22.08 3.97
CA GLU A 9 -1.00 21.03 3.68
C GLU A 9 -0.55 20.18 4.87
N VAL A 10 -0.77 20.67 6.09
CA VAL A 10 -0.39 20.00 7.35
C VAL A 10 -1.03 18.60 7.54
N PRO A 11 -2.32 18.36 7.26
CA PRO A 11 -2.93 17.06 7.55
C PRO A 11 -2.40 15.94 6.65
N GLY A 12 -2.10 16.22 5.39
CA GLY A 12 -1.60 15.19 4.46
C GLY A 12 -0.20 14.71 4.85
N LEU A 13 0.68 15.67 5.16
CA LEU A 13 2.05 15.39 5.58
C LEU A 13 2.08 14.66 6.93
N ALA A 14 1.29 15.12 7.91
CA ALA A 14 1.15 14.43 9.20
C ALA A 14 0.61 12.99 9.04
N THR A 15 -0.38 12.79 8.17
CA THR A 15 -0.93 11.45 7.88
C THR A 15 0.13 10.54 7.25
N PHE A 16 0.89 11.03 6.28
CA PHE A 16 1.96 10.28 5.63
C PHE A 16 3.03 9.83 6.62
N PHE A 17 3.53 10.74 7.46
CA PHE A 17 4.52 10.41 8.49
C PHE A 17 3.96 9.45 9.53
N THR A 18 2.72 9.66 9.99
CA THR A 18 2.08 8.78 10.97
C THR A 18 1.92 7.36 10.45
N LEU A 19 1.43 7.19 9.21
CA LEU A 19 1.29 5.88 8.59
C LEU A 19 2.64 5.20 8.36
N SER A 20 3.65 5.96 7.92
CA SER A 20 5.00 5.44 7.69
C SER A 20 5.66 4.96 8.99
N ILE A 21 5.59 5.78 10.05
CA ILE A 21 6.12 5.43 11.37
C ILE A 21 5.35 4.26 11.96
N ALA A 22 4.02 4.24 11.85
CA ALA A 22 3.19 3.14 12.33
C ALA A 22 3.51 1.82 11.61
N ALA A 23 3.73 1.85 10.29
CA ALA A 23 4.14 0.68 9.52
C ALA A 23 5.51 0.17 9.98
N LEU A 24 6.48 1.07 10.19
CA LEU A 24 7.82 0.71 10.65
C LEU A 24 7.77 0.13 12.08
N ALA A 25 7.04 0.77 12.97
CA ALA A 25 6.80 0.29 14.33
C ALA A 25 6.13 -1.09 14.32
N TYR A 26 5.12 -1.29 13.47
CA TYR A 26 4.47 -2.57 13.30
C TYR A 26 5.46 -3.65 12.84
N LEU A 27 6.33 -3.37 11.86
CA LEU A 27 7.33 -4.34 11.39
C LEU A 27 8.34 -4.73 12.49
N VAL A 28 8.76 -3.78 13.32
CA VAL A 28 9.66 -4.03 14.47
C VAL A 28 8.95 -4.86 15.54
N TYR A 29 7.72 -4.51 15.88
CA TYR A 29 6.96 -5.18 16.94
C TYR A 29 6.33 -6.51 16.50
N ARG A 30 6.08 -6.72 15.21
CA ARG A 30 5.40 -7.92 14.70
C ARG A 30 6.06 -9.22 15.13
N ARG A 31 7.39 -9.23 15.27
CA ARG A 31 8.13 -10.42 15.74
C ARG A 31 7.87 -10.78 17.21
N ARG A 32 7.31 -9.86 18.00
CA ARG A 32 6.93 -10.06 19.40
C ARG A 32 5.44 -10.36 19.57
N LEU A 33 4.63 -10.19 18.54
CA LEU A 33 3.22 -10.56 18.58
C LEU A 33 3.10 -12.08 18.34
N PRO A 34 2.23 -12.78 19.08
CA PRO A 34 1.94 -14.18 18.80
C PRO A 34 1.39 -14.34 17.39
N ASP A 35 1.72 -15.48 16.76
CA ASP A 35 1.17 -15.81 15.44
C ASP A 35 -0.37 -15.85 15.51
N ARG A 36 -1.01 -15.43 14.43
CA ARG A 36 -2.46 -15.35 14.35
C ARG A 36 -3.03 -16.76 14.53
N SER A 37 -3.94 -16.93 15.48
CA SER A 37 -4.57 -18.24 15.79
C SER A 37 -5.44 -18.76 14.64
N GLU A 38 -6.00 -17.86 13.83
CA GLU A 38 -6.84 -18.19 12.68
C GLU A 38 -6.18 -17.73 11.37
N PRO A 39 -6.05 -18.58 10.34
CA PRO A 39 -5.56 -18.14 9.04
C PRO A 39 -6.50 -17.11 8.41
N ALA A 40 -5.95 -16.21 7.59
CA ALA A 40 -6.74 -15.15 6.95
C ALA A 40 -7.82 -15.75 6.03
N THR A 41 -9.07 -15.36 6.26
CA THR A 41 -10.23 -15.79 5.45
C THR A 41 -10.04 -15.39 3.97
N ARG A 42 -10.61 -16.15 3.02
CA ARG A 42 -10.51 -15.86 1.57
C ARG A 42 -10.87 -14.40 1.21
N ARG A 43 -11.87 -13.82 1.89
CA ARG A 43 -12.27 -12.41 1.73
C ARG A 43 -11.22 -11.44 2.24
N GLU A 44 -10.63 -11.71 3.40
CA GLU A 44 -9.53 -10.91 3.95
C GLU A 44 -8.31 -10.95 3.04
N ARG A 45 -8.02 -12.12 2.45
CA ARG A 45 -6.95 -12.26 1.46
C ARG A 45 -7.23 -11.42 0.21
N LEU A 46 -8.46 -11.42 -0.27
CA LEU A 46 -8.84 -10.65 -1.47
C LEU A 46 -8.76 -9.14 -1.22
N ILE A 47 -9.29 -8.67 -0.08
CA ILE A 47 -9.26 -7.26 0.29
C ILE A 47 -7.82 -6.80 0.54
N GLY A 48 -7.01 -7.59 1.24
CA GLY A 48 -5.60 -7.29 1.46
C GLY A 48 -4.81 -7.25 0.15
N THR A 49 -5.06 -8.19 -0.76
CA THR A 49 -4.47 -8.19 -2.11
C THR A 49 -4.85 -6.94 -2.89
N ALA A 50 -6.14 -6.56 -2.89
CA ALA A 50 -6.62 -5.38 -3.59
C ALA A 50 -5.98 -4.11 -3.04
N GLY A 51 -5.92 -3.96 -1.72
CA GLY A 51 -5.29 -2.82 -1.06
C GLY A 51 -3.80 -2.69 -1.39
N ILE A 52 -3.05 -3.80 -1.29
CA ILE A 52 -1.62 -3.81 -1.60
C ILE A 52 -1.38 -3.58 -3.09
N GLY A 53 -2.06 -4.33 -3.96
CA GLY A 53 -1.86 -4.27 -5.41
C GLY A 53 -2.22 -2.89 -6.00
N ILE A 54 -3.38 -2.34 -5.65
CA ILE A 54 -3.81 -1.01 -6.13
C ILE A 54 -2.92 0.08 -5.53
N GLY A 55 -2.59 0.00 -4.23
CA GLY A 55 -1.69 0.94 -3.58
C GLY A 55 -0.31 0.98 -4.24
N THR A 56 0.28 -0.19 -4.52
CA THR A 56 1.55 -0.29 -5.24
C THR A 56 1.44 0.24 -6.67
N ALA A 57 0.36 -0.10 -7.40
CA ALA A 57 0.14 0.42 -8.76
C ALA A 57 0.04 1.95 -8.78
N TYR A 58 -0.61 2.54 -7.79
CA TYR A 58 -0.70 3.99 -7.66
C TYR A 58 0.66 4.64 -7.37
N ILE A 59 1.41 4.10 -6.41
CA ILE A 59 2.75 4.62 -6.07
C ILE A 59 3.68 4.52 -7.28
N VAL A 60 3.77 3.35 -7.91
CA VAL A 60 4.62 3.14 -9.09
C VAL A 60 4.15 4.01 -10.26
N GLY A 61 2.84 4.10 -10.49
CA GLY A 61 2.24 4.95 -11.50
C GLY A 61 2.60 6.42 -11.31
N SER A 62 2.56 6.93 -10.07
CA SER A 62 2.92 8.32 -9.76
C SER A 62 4.41 8.65 -9.94
N ILE A 63 5.28 7.65 -9.92
CA ILE A 63 6.72 7.83 -10.13
C ILE A 63 7.04 7.88 -11.64
N ILE A 64 6.34 7.07 -12.45
CA ILE A 64 6.65 6.89 -13.87
C ILE A 64 5.81 7.85 -14.74
N ALA A 65 4.54 8.04 -14.39
CA ALA A 65 3.61 8.84 -15.18
C ALA A 65 3.59 10.28 -14.69
N PRO A 66 3.32 11.26 -15.58
CA PRO A 66 3.09 12.63 -15.18
C PRO A 66 1.91 12.70 -14.19
N PRO A 67 1.92 13.64 -13.22
CA PRO A 67 0.87 13.77 -12.20
C PRO A 67 -0.38 14.46 -12.77
N ASP A 68 -0.93 13.92 -13.86
CA ASP A 68 -2.18 14.35 -14.45
C ASP A 68 -3.25 13.25 -14.32
N PRO A 69 -4.53 13.62 -14.12
CA PRO A 69 -5.58 12.65 -13.81
C PRO A 69 -5.83 11.65 -14.94
N PHE A 70 -5.54 12.01 -16.21
CA PHE A 70 -5.74 11.12 -17.34
C PHE A 70 -4.66 10.04 -17.39
N SER A 71 -3.41 10.42 -17.16
CA SER A 71 -2.29 9.48 -17.04
C SER A 71 -2.52 8.52 -15.87
N VAL A 72 -2.93 9.01 -14.70
CA VAL A 72 -3.25 8.15 -13.55
C VAL A 72 -4.36 7.16 -13.89
N LEU A 73 -5.42 7.62 -14.58
CA LEU A 73 -6.55 6.77 -14.98
C LEU A 73 -6.14 5.67 -15.97
N LEU A 74 -5.11 5.89 -16.79
CA LEU A 74 -4.61 4.89 -17.74
C LEU A 74 -3.59 3.95 -17.11
N PHE A 75 -2.63 4.48 -16.35
CA PHE A 75 -1.51 3.70 -15.82
C PHE A 75 -1.91 2.85 -14.61
N VAL A 76 -2.77 3.34 -13.72
CA VAL A 76 -3.13 2.59 -12.49
C VAL A 76 -3.87 1.29 -12.81
N PRO A 77 -4.90 1.25 -13.68
CA PRO A 77 -5.54 -0.02 -14.05
C PRO A 77 -4.57 -0.96 -14.76
N ALA A 78 -3.73 -0.45 -15.66
CA ALA A 78 -2.75 -1.24 -16.37
C ALA A 78 -1.72 -1.89 -15.43
N LEU A 79 -1.18 -1.11 -14.49
CA LEU A 79 -0.26 -1.62 -13.46
C LEU A 79 -0.96 -2.58 -12.49
N SER A 80 -2.24 -2.34 -12.17
CA SER A 80 -3.02 -3.21 -11.29
C SER A 80 -3.15 -4.64 -11.80
N VAL A 81 -3.20 -4.84 -13.13
CA VAL A 81 -3.23 -6.18 -13.75
C VAL A 81 -2.00 -7.00 -13.37
N VAL A 82 -0.84 -6.35 -13.15
CA VAL A 82 0.42 -7.01 -12.77
C VAL A 82 0.60 -7.04 -11.25
N THR A 83 0.29 -5.94 -10.56
CA THR A 83 0.53 -5.84 -9.12
C THR A 83 -0.45 -6.65 -8.28
N LEU A 84 -1.69 -6.86 -8.73
CA LEU A 84 -2.67 -7.70 -8.01
C LEU A 84 -2.25 -9.18 -7.92
N PRO A 85 -1.96 -9.89 -9.02
CA PRO A 85 -1.49 -11.27 -8.93
C PRO A 85 -0.13 -11.37 -8.21
N ALA A 86 0.76 -10.38 -8.40
CA ALA A 86 2.02 -10.31 -7.66
C ALA A 86 1.79 -10.17 -6.14
N ALA A 87 0.89 -9.27 -5.72
CA ALA A 87 0.53 -9.10 -4.32
C ALA A 87 -0.11 -10.37 -3.74
N TYR A 88 -0.96 -11.06 -4.51
CA TYR A 88 -1.58 -12.31 -4.05
C TYR A 88 -0.52 -13.38 -3.79
N GLY A 89 0.42 -13.58 -4.73
CA GLY A 89 1.46 -14.60 -4.64
C GLY A 89 2.57 -14.27 -3.64
N LEU A 90 2.94 -13.00 -3.49
CA LEU A 90 3.96 -12.57 -2.53
C LEU A 90 3.43 -12.49 -1.10
N CYS A 91 2.18 -12.05 -0.90
CA CYS A 91 1.65 -11.83 0.45
C CYS A 91 0.94 -13.06 1.04
N TYR A 92 0.56 -14.04 0.22
CA TYR A 92 -0.17 -15.23 0.68
C TYR A 92 0.44 -16.54 0.16
N GLU A 93 0.18 -17.65 0.87
CA GLU A 93 0.91 -18.91 0.71
C GLU A 93 1.03 -19.42 -0.74
N PRO A 94 2.25 -19.85 -1.15
CA PRO A 94 3.43 -20.10 -0.31
C PRO A 94 4.14 -18.81 0.17
N GLY A 95 3.77 -17.65 -0.37
CA GLY A 95 4.14 -16.32 0.12
C GLY A 95 5.63 -16.02 -0.01
N TRP A 96 6.02 -14.79 0.35
CA TRP A 96 7.41 -14.33 0.31
C TRP A 96 8.36 -15.22 1.13
N ARG A 97 7.84 -15.93 2.14
CA ARG A 97 8.59 -16.85 3.00
C ARG A 97 9.13 -18.06 2.24
N ALA A 98 8.44 -18.53 1.19
CA ALA A 98 8.94 -19.64 0.37
C ALA A 98 10.00 -19.22 -0.67
N ILE A 99 10.15 -17.93 -0.91
CA ILE A 99 11.16 -17.39 -1.85
C ILE A 99 12.49 -17.13 -1.12
N VAL A 100 12.44 -16.88 0.19
CA VAL A 100 13.60 -16.51 1.03
C VAL A 100 14.13 -17.70 1.86
N SER A 101 13.41 -18.83 1.90
CA SER A 101 13.84 -20.08 2.53
C SER A 101 14.73 -20.92 1.61
#